data_AF-A0A8T5SHS0-F1
#
_entry.id   AF-A0A8T5SHS0-F1
#
_cell.length_a   1.000
_cell.length_b   1.000
_cell.length_c   1.000
_cell.angle_alpha   90.00
_cell.angle_beta   90.00
_cell.angle_gamma   90.00
#
_symmetry.space_group_name_H-M   'P 1'
#
loop_
_entity.id
_entity.type
_entity.pdbx_description
1 polymer ?
#
loop_
_entity_poly.entity_id
_entity_poly.type
_entity_poly.pdbx_seq_one_letter_code
_entity_poly.pdbx_strand_id
1 'polypeptide(L)'
;MSTSKSSSKTYFHNSIDDLVEYFSTDIDRGLKSSELEQRHLNSGYNELPKIKISIWKIYLAPIFNFLIIILLITGIAVVILGSPGETVITFTVVIINSTTVIIQQFRAQKALESLKQISALKATVIRDGNQFEIPNRELVPGDIVLLEQGDKIPADGRIIHQVNLTVDEAPLTGESEPVEKSNKNIEKITLPIQKQFNMVFMGTYIDTGRAKALITGTGVNTEIGKISTTLNEMGSIEDIPLTRKLNRLGYILGAIVLINLYMLIFYKLVTLAYAGNFVPSEVSNALVSSILRGTNVLPINLPLLTTLVLITGVLNMAQSGVIIKNLSAIE
;
A
#
# COMPACT_ATOMS: atom_id res chain seq x y z
N MET A 1 -13.11 31.12 2.87
CA MET A 1 -12.63 30.31 4.02
C MET A 1 -13.84 29.79 4.78
N SER A 2 -14.41 28.65 4.36
CA SER A 2 -15.46 27.96 5.09
C SER A 2 -14.86 26.66 5.61
N THR A 3 -14.43 26.67 6.86
CA THR A 3 -14.08 25.45 7.59
C THR A 3 -15.36 24.68 7.83
N SER A 4 -15.65 23.69 6.98
CA SER A 4 -16.69 22.70 7.26
C SER A 4 -16.26 21.92 8.50
N LYS A 5 -16.80 22.31 9.66
CA LYS A 5 -16.80 21.46 10.85
C LYS A 5 -17.53 20.17 10.47
N SER A 6 -16.77 19.14 10.11
CA SER A 6 -17.23 17.76 10.14
C SER A 6 -17.63 17.49 11.59
N SER A 7 -18.93 17.59 11.88
CA SER A 7 -19.47 17.14 13.16
C SER A 7 -19.13 15.66 13.29
N SER A 8 -18.15 15.31 14.13
CA SER A 8 -17.88 13.92 14.47
C SER A 8 -19.18 13.37 15.06
N LYS A 9 -19.86 12.48 14.34
CA LYS A 9 -21.07 11.83 14.85
C LYS A 9 -20.67 11.02 16.08
N THR A 10 -21.15 11.43 17.25
CA THR A 10 -20.77 10.84 18.55
C THR A 10 -21.73 9.71 18.91
N TYR A 11 -21.58 8.55 18.27
CA TYR A 11 -22.48 7.42 18.47
C TYR A 11 -22.48 6.85 19.89
N PHE A 12 -21.40 7.06 20.67
CA PHE A 12 -21.30 6.62 22.07
C PHE A 12 -22.28 7.33 23.01
N HIS A 13 -22.75 8.53 22.67
CA HIS A 13 -23.67 9.32 23.49
C HIS A 13 -25.14 8.95 23.25
N ASN A 14 -25.48 8.57 22.02
CA ASN A 14 -26.85 8.24 21.62
C ASN A 14 -27.34 6.95 22.29
N SER A 15 -28.65 6.90 22.53
CA SER A 15 -29.29 5.68 23.00
C SER A 15 -29.29 4.62 21.90
N ILE A 16 -29.44 3.35 22.30
CA ILE A 16 -29.51 2.24 21.34
C ILE A 16 -30.72 2.42 20.43
N ASP A 17 -31.88 2.83 20.97
CA ASP A 17 -33.11 3.04 20.21
C ASP A 17 -32.94 4.13 19.14
N ASP A 18 -32.30 5.25 19.49
CA ASP A 18 -32.01 6.33 18.52
C ASP A 18 -31.10 5.84 17.38
N LEU A 19 -30.11 5.00 17.70
CA LEU A 19 -29.18 4.47 16.70
C LEU A 19 -29.86 3.43 15.80
N VAL A 20 -30.74 2.62 16.35
CA VAL A 20 -31.53 1.63 15.61
C VAL A 20 -32.45 2.33 14.61
N GLU A 21 -33.11 3.42 15.02
CA GLU A 21 -33.89 4.28 14.13
C GLU A 21 -33.00 4.97 13.08
N TYR A 22 -31.89 5.57 13.51
CA TYR A 22 -30.94 6.28 12.65
C TYR A 22 -30.37 5.40 11.53
N PHE A 23 -29.99 4.16 11.86
CA PHE A 23 -29.46 3.21 10.89
C PHE A 23 -30.56 2.38 10.21
N SER A 24 -31.83 2.58 10.57
CA SER A 24 -32.99 1.82 10.08
C SER A 24 -32.72 0.32 10.09
N THR A 25 -32.30 -0.20 11.25
CA THR A 25 -31.96 -1.61 11.47
C THR A 25 -32.88 -2.21 12.52
N ASP A 26 -32.91 -3.52 12.63
CA ASP A 26 -33.63 -4.24 13.68
C ASP A 26 -32.61 -4.97 14.57
N ILE A 27 -32.75 -4.87 15.89
CA ILE A 27 -31.79 -5.49 16.81
C ILE A 27 -31.75 -7.01 16.61
N ASP A 28 -32.91 -7.65 16.44
CA ASP A 28 -33.03 -9.11 16.41
C ASP A 28 -33.00 -9.67 15.00
N ARG A 29 -33.54 -8.94 14.02
CA ARG A 29 -33.56 -9.36 12.62
C ARG A 29 -32.37 -8.83 11.81
N GLY A 30 -31.68 -7.81 12.30
CA GLY A 30 -30.62 -7.14 11.55
C GLY A 30 -31.14 -6.47 10.28
N LEU A 31 -30.23 -6.24 9.34
CA LEU A 31 -30.56 -5.61 8.06
C LEU A 31 -31.25 -6.58 7.10
N LYS A 32 -32.08 -6.03 6.21
CA LYS A 32 -32.65 -6.78 5.09
C LYS A 32 -31.66 -6.88 3.94
N SER A 33 -31.56 -8.05 3.32
CA SER A 33 -30.64 -8.26 2.18
C SER A 33 -30.92 -7.32 0.99
N SER A 34 -32.17 -6.87 0.82
CA SER A 34 -32.57 -5.92 -0.23
C SER A 34 -31.97 -4.52 -0.09
N GLU A 35 -31.54 -4.12 1.11
CA GLU A 35 -31.00 -2.77 1.38
C GLU A 35 -29.48 -2.70 1.18
N LEU A 36 -28.81 -3.85 1.12
CA LEU A 36 -27.35 -3.93 1.13
C LEU A 36 -26.72 -3.25 -0.09
N GLU A 37 -27.31 -3.42 -1.28
CA GLU A 37 -26.78 -2.83 -2.51
C GLU A 37 -26.77 -1.29 -2.44
N GLN A 38 -27.85 -0.69 -1.96
CA GLN A 38 -27.93 0.76 -1.76
C GLN A 38 -26.96 1.24 -0.67
N ARG A 39 -26.79 0.48 0.41
CA ARG A 39 -25.81 0.81 1.46
C ARG A 39 -24.38 0.75 0.92
N HIS A 40 -24.02 -0.27 0.14
CA HIS A 40 -22.71 -0.36 -0.49
C HIS A 40 -22.43 0.82 -1.44
N LEU A 41 -23.44 1.30 -2.16
CA LEU A 41 -23.31 2.50 -3.01
C LEU A 41 -23.05 3.78 -2.18
N ASN A 42 -23.65 3.89 -0.99
CA ASN A 42 -23.55 5.07 -0.14
C ASN A 42 -22.31 5.08 0.76
N SER A 43 -21.98 3.96 1.42
CA SER A 43 -20.88 3.85 2.37
C SER A 43 -19.58 3.30 1.77
N GLY A 44 -19.67 2.59 0.65
CA GLY A 44 -18.58 1.76 0.14
C GLY A 44 -18.38 0.47 0.96
N TYR A 45 -17.32 -0.25 0.62
CA TYR A 45 -16.88 -1.45 1.34
C TYR A 45 -16.14 -1.11 2.63
N ASN A 46 -16.13 -2.04 3.59
CA ASN A 46 -15.31 -1.95 4.79
C ASN A 46 -13.82 -2.21 4.47
N GLU A 47 -13.20 -1.24 3.79
CA GLU A 47 -11.78 -1.24 3.45
C GLU A 47 -11.13 0.06 3.90
N LEU A 48 -9.90 -0.05 4.41
CA LEU A 48 -9.06 1.11 4.64
C LEU A 48 -8.71 1.78 3.28
N PRO A 49 -8.52 3.10 3.27
CA PRO A 49 -8.26 3.84 2.04
C PRO A 49 -7.01 3.29 1.35
N LYS A 50 -7.19 2.76 0.13
CA LYS A 50 -6.08 2.32 -0.71
C LYS A 50 -5.34 3.55 -1.23
N ILE A 51 -4.02 3.57 -1.07
CA ILE A 51 -3.17 4.57 -1.71
C ILE A 51 -3.39 4.43 -3.22
N LYS A 52 -4.02 5.44 -3.85
CA LYS A 52 -4.26 5.48 -5.30
C LYS A 52 -2.94 5.74 -6.02
N ILE A 53 -2.09 4.72 -6.11
CA ILE A 53 -0.93 4.77 -6.99
C ILE A 53 -1.46 4.50 -8.40
N SER A 54 -1.26 5.45 -9.31
CA SER A 54 -1.63 5.25 -10.73
C SER A 54 -0.89 4.03 -11.25
N ILE A 55 -1.62 3.04 -11.74
CA ILE A 55 -1.09 1.76 -12.23
C ILE A 55 0.02 1.99 -13.27
N TRP A 56 -0.18 2.96 -14.17
CA TRP A 56 0.82 3.40 -15.13
C TRP A 56 2.09 3.93 -14.48
N LYS A 57 1.98 4.71 -13.38
CA LYS A 57 3.16 5.19 -12.65
C LYS A 57 3.97 4.04 -12.06
N ILE A 58 3.33 2.95 -11.66
CA ILE A 58 4.01 1.76 -11.14
C ILE A 58 4.78 1.02 -12.25
N TYR A 59 4.18 0.88 -13.43
CA TYR A 59 4.79 0.15 -14.55
C TYR A 59 5.76 1.00 -15.39
N LEU A 60 5.60 2.33 -15.41
CA LEU A 60 6.49 3.27 -16.09
C LEU A 60 7.60 3.82 -15.17
N ALA A 61 7.45 3.79 -13.84
CA ALA A 61 8.51 4.25 -12.93
C ALA A 61 9.88 3.59 -13.19
N PRO A 62 9.98 2.29 -13.51
CA PRO A 62 11.25 1.67 -13.89
C PRO A 62 11.88 2.29 -15.15
N ILE A 63 11.06 2.68 -16.13
CA ILE A 63 11.50 3.28 -17.40
C ILE A 63 12.12 4.67 -17.16
N PHE A 64 11.61 5.41 -16.17
CA PHE A 64 12.15 6.71 -15.78
C PHE A 64 13.27 6.62 -14.73
N ASN A 65 13.81 5.42 -14.48
CA ASN A 65 15.00 5.29 -13.64
C ASN A 65 16.20 6.00 -14.30
N PHE A 66 16.99 6.68 -13.48
CA PHE A 66 18.20 7.40 -13.88
C PHE A 66 19.12 6.59 -14.83
N LEU A 67 19.28 5.29 -14.58
CA LEU A 67 20.14 4.42 -15.41
C LEU A 67 19.56 4.18 -16.83
N ILE A 68 18.23 4.04 -16.94
CA ILE A 68 17.56 3.87 -18.25
C ILE A 68 17.58 5.18 -19.04
N ILE A 69 17.43 6.31 -18.36
CA ILE A 69 17.58 7.63 -19.00
C ILE A 69 18.97 7.80 -19.61
N ILE A 70 20.03 7.40 -18.91
CA ILE A 70 21.40 7.41 -19.44
C ILE A 70 21.48 6.54 -20.70
N LEU A 71 20.93 5.33 -20.70
CA LEU A 71 20.89 4.43 -21.87
C LEU A 71 20.13 5.00 -23.06
N LEU A 72 19.02 5.68 -22.82
CA LEU A 72 18.25 6.32 -23.89
C LEU A 72 19.02 7.50 -24.51
N ILE A 73 19.62 8.35 -23.67
CA ILE A 73 20.45 9.48 -24.14
C ILE A 73 21.66 8.98 -24.94
N THR A 74 22.36 7.97 -24.43
CA THR A 74 23.52 7.41 -25.13
C THR A 74 23.12 6.70 -26.43
N GLY A 75 21.99 5.98 -26.43
CA GLY A 75 21.43 5.37 -27.65
C GLY A 75 21.11 6.41 -28.73
N ILE A 76 20.49 7.54 -28.35
CA ILE A 76 20.24 8.67 -29.28
C ILE A 76 21.56 9.25 -29.79
N ALA A 77 22.57 9.40 -28.92
CA ALA A 77 23.88 9.91 -29.34
C ALA A 77 24.55 9.00 -30.38
N VAL A 78 24.46 7.66 -30.24
CA VAL A 78 25.01 6.69 -31.21
C VAL A 78 24.29 6.78 -32.56
N VAL A 79 22.98 7.05 -32.58
CA VAL A 79 22.21 7.28 -33.81
C VAL A 79 22.76 8.49 -34.57
N ILE A 80 22.94 9.60 -33.85
CA ILE A 80 23.44 10.87 -34.41
C ILE A 80 24.86 10.71 -34.96
N LEU A 81 25.68 9.88 -34.32
CA LEU A 81 27.05 9.58 -34.73
C LEU A 81 27.15 8.67 -35.97
N GLY A 82 26.02 8.17 -36.49
CA GLY A 82 25.95 7.45 -37.76
C GLY A 82 26.34 5.97 -37.68
N SER A 83 26.17 5.32 -36.52
CA SER A 83 26.36 3.87 -36.35
C SER A 83 25.00 3.15 -36.24
N PRO A 84 24.29 2.91 -37.36
CA PRO A 84 22.95 2.31 -37.34
C PRO A 84 22.96 0.86 -36.84
N GLY A 85 24.04 0.10 -37.08
CA GLY A 85 24.15 -1.28 -36.61
C GLY A 85 24.18 -1.38 -35.09
N GLU A 86 25.00 -0.55 -34.43
CA GLU A 86 25.10 -0.55 -32.96
C GLU A 86 23.89 0.10 -32.29
N THR A 87 23.25 1.04 -32.99
CA THR A 87 21.95 1.60 -32.60
C THR A 87 20.90 0.49 -32.47
N VAL A 88 20.72 -0.33 -33.51
CA VAL A 88 19.72 -1.42 -33.50
C VAL A 88 19.99 -2.40 -32.35
N ILE A 89 21.24 -2.76 -32.11
CA ILE A 89 21.62 -3.64 -30.99
C ILE A 89 21.25 -3.00 -29.65
N THR A 90 21.60 -1.73 -29.44
CA THR A 90 21.35 -1.00 -28.19
C THR A 90 19.86 -0.91 -27.89
N PHE A 91 19.05 -0.50 -28.87
CA PHE A 91 17.59 -0.42 -28.70
C PHE A 91 16.96 -1.81 -28.46
N THR A 92 17.45 -2.85 -29.14
CA THR A 92 16.97 -4.23 -28.93
C THR A 92 17.22 -4.67 -27.49
N VAL A 93 18.42 -4.44 -26.96
CA VAL A 93 18.76 -4.76 -25.56
C VAL A 93 17.88 -3.99 -24.57
N VAL A 94 17.66 -2.69 -24.80
CA VAL A 94 16.80 -1.87 -23.94
C VAL A 94 15.36 -2.39 -23.93
N ILE A 95 14.82 -2.77 -25.09
CA ILE A 95 13.46 -3.32 -25.22
C ILE A 95 13.33 -4.66 -24.50
N ILE A 96 14.29 -5.58 -24.69
CA ILE A 96 14.29 -6.89 -24.03
C ILE A 96 14.36 -6.73 -22.51
N ASN A 97 15.27 -5.89 -22.01
CA ASN A 97 15.41 -5.64 -20.58
C ASN A 97 14.15 -5.00 -19.98
N SER A 98 13.61 -3.96 -20.63
CA SER A 98 12.40 -3.27 -20.16
C SER A 98 11.19 -4.21 -20.11
N THR A 99 11.00 -5.02 -21.14
CA THR A 99 9.91 -6.00 -21.22
C THR A 99 10.06 -7.07 -20.12
N THR A 100 11.28 -7.57 -19.92
CA THR A 100 11.59 -8.55 -18.87
C THR A 100 11.27 -7.98 -17.48
N VAL A 101 11.67 -6.72 -17.22
CA VAL A 101 11.37 -6.02 -15.96
C VAL A 101 9.87 -5.89 -15.75
N ILE A 102 9.10 -5.47 -16.76
CA ILE A 102 7.64 -5.30 -16.65
C ILE A 102 6.97 -6.65 -16.34
N ILE A 103 7.34 -7.72 -17.04
CA ILE A 103 6.77 -9.06 -16.83
C ILE A 103 7.10 -9.58 -15.43
N GLN A 104 8.34 -9.43 -14.98
CA GLN A 104 8.77 -9.87 -13.65
C GLN A 104 8.05 -9.08 -12.56
N GLN A 105 7.94 -7.76 -12.69
CA GLN A 105 7.21 -6.90 -11.76
C GLN A 105 5.73 -7.28 -11.67
N PHE A 106 5.10 -7.57 -12.81
CA PHE A 106 3.70 -8.01 -12.86
C PHE A 106 3.49 -9.34 -12.12
N ARG A 107 4.36 -10.32 -12.37
CA ARG A 107 4.31 -11.62 -11.67
C ARG A 107 4.49 -11.45 -10.16
N ALA A 108 5.41 -10.59 -9.76
CA ALA A 108 5.68 -10.26 -8.37
C ALA A 108 4.45 -9.65 -7.66
N GLN A 109 3.79 -8.67 -8.29
CA GLN A 109 2.58 -8.06 -7.74
C GLN A 109 1.41 -9.04 -7.63
N LYS A 110 1.22 -9.89 -8.65
CA LYS A 110 0.15 -10.88 -8.65
C LYS A 110 0.30 -11.91 -7.52
N ALA A 111 1.53 -12.33 -7.22
CA ALA A 111 1.80 -13.21 -6.08
C ALA A 111 1.40 -12.53 -4.74
N LEU A 112 1.76 -11.26 -4.57
CA LEU A 112 1.38 -10.44 -3.42
C LEU A 112 -0.14 -10.27 -3.27
N GLU A 113 -0.85 -10.08 -4.38
CA GLU A 113 -2.31 -9.94 -4.37
C GLU A 113 -3.01 -11.22 -3.95
N SER A 114 -2.54 -12.38 -4.40
CA SER A 114 -3.08 -13.68 -3.98
C SER A 114 -2.89 -13.93 -2.48
N LEU A 115 -1.77 -13.50 -1.89
CA LEU A 115 -1.57 -13.58 -0.44
C LEU A 115 -2.57 -12.73 0.34
N LYS A 116 -2.92 -11.53 -0.16
CA LYS A 116 -3.93 -10.68 0.48
C LYS A 116 -5.31 -11.34 0.53
N GLN A 117 -5.67 -12.12 -0.49
CA GLN A 117 -6.95 -12.82 -0.54
C GLN A 117 -7.04 -13.98 0.46
N ILE A 118 -5.92 -14.63 0.79
CA ILE A 118 -5.86 -15.74 1.75
C ILE A 118 -6.07 -15.26 3.20
N SER A 119 -5.86 -13.96 3.49
CA SER A 119 -6.01 -13.37 4.84
C SER A 119 -7.35 -12.65 5.05
N ALA A 120 -8.36 -12.92 4.23
CA ALA A 120 -9.66 -12.26 4.33
C ALA A 120 -10.37 -12.66 5.64
N LEU A 121 -10.36 -11.75 6.61
CA LEU A 121 -11.11 -11.88 7.86
C LEU A 121 -12.60 -12.00 7.54
N LYS A 122 -13.28 -12.90 8.25
CA LYS A 122 -14.73 -13.04 8.21
C LYS A 122 -15.37 -12.42 9.45
N ALA A 123 -16.65 -12.09 9.37
CA ALA A 123 -17.45 -11.58 10.47
C ALA A 123 -18.81 -12.29 10.48
N THR A 124 -19.31 -12.58 11.68
CA THR A 124 -20.65 -13.16 11.85
C THR A 124 -21.66 -12.04 12.04
N VAL A 125 -22.62 -11.92 11.13
CA VAL A 125 -23.68 -10.91 11.15
C VAL A 125 -25.06 -11.53 11.30
N ILE A 126 -26.02 -10.75 11.78
CA ILE A 126 -27.44 -11.07 11.68
C ILE A 126 -28.05 -10.25 10.56
N ARG A 127 -28.67 -10.92 9.59
CA ARG A 127 -29.43 -10.33 8.47
C ARG A 127 -30.68 -11.15 8.20
N ASP A 128 -31.79 -10.50 7.89
CA ASP A 128 -33.10 -11.17 7.69
C ASP A 128 -33.48 -12.18 8.80
N GLY A 129 -33.06 -11.94 10.05
CA GLY A 129 -33.30 -12.82 11.20
C GLY A 129 -32.38 -14.04 11.30
N ASN A 130 -31.44 -14.22 10.39
CA ASN A 130 -30.53 -15.36 10.36
C ASN A 130 -29.07 -14.92 10.55
N GLN A 131 -28.25 -15.82 11.11
CA GLN A 131 -26.82 -15.60 11.24
C GLN A 131 -26.10 -15.99 9.95
N PHE A 132 -25.22 -15.11 9.48
CA PHE A 132 -24.39 -15.34 8.30
C PHE A 132 -22.93 -15.04 8.61
N GLU A 133 -22.04 -15.90 8.14
CA GLU A 133 -20.60 -15.62 8.12
C GLU A 133 -20.26 -14.95 6.78
N ILE A 134 -19.90 -13.67 6.81
CA ILE A 134 -19.60 -12.87 5.62
C ILE A 134 -18.16 -12.39 5.61
N PRO A 135 -17.56 -12.10 4.45
CA PRO A 135 -16.29 -11.40 4.40
C PRO A 135 -16.39 -10.05 5.13
N ASN A 136 -15.40 -9.73 5.97
CA ASN A 136 -15.37 -8.47 6.73
C ASN A 136 -15.51 -7.23 5.81
N ARG A 137 -14.99 -7.32 4.58
CA ARG A 137 -15.12 -6.31 3.52
C ARG A 137 -16.56 -5.91 3.21
N GLU A 138 -17.52 -6.83 3.38
CA GLU A 138 -18.94 -6.66 3.03
C GLU A 138 -19.79 -6.12 4.18
N LEU A 139 -19.17 -5.75 5.31
CA LEU A 139 -19.87 -5.05 6.38
C LEU A 139 -20.28 -3.64 5.97
N VAL A 140 -21.48 -3.24 6.39
CA VAL A 140 -22.03 -1.90 6.19
C VAL A 140 -22.51 -1.30 7.52
N PRO A 141 -22.55 0.04 7.65
CA PRO A 141 -23.17 0.69 8.81
C PRO A 141 -24.64 0.25 8.95
N GLY A 142 -25.02 -0.11 10.17
CA GLY A 142 -26.32 -0.70 10.49
C GLY A 142 -26.32 -2.22 10.65
N ASP A 143 -25.26 -2.92 10.22
CA ASP A 143 -25.14 -4.36 10.46
C ASP A 143 -25.07 -4.67 11.96
N ILE A 144 -25.66 -5.79 12.34
CA ILE A 144 -25.55 -6.35 13.69
C ILE A 144 -24.51 -7.45 13.66
N VAL A 145 -23.38 -7.25 14.32
CA VAL A 145 -22.27 -8.20 14.39
C VAL A 145 -22.29 -8.93 15.73
N LEU A 146 -22.07 -10.23 15.66
CA LEU A 146 -21.82 -11.08 16.81
C LEU A 146 -20.31 -11.21 17.01
N LEU A 147 -19.85 -10.97 18.23
CA LEU A 147 -18.45 -10.97 18.62
C LEU A 147 -18.26 -11.95 19.76
N GLU A 148 -17.27 -12.84 19.61
CA GLU A 148 -16.90 -13.84 20.59
C GLU A 148 -15.43 -13.69 21.00
N GLN A 149 -15.03 -14.39 22.07
CA GLN A 149 -13.66 -14.36 22.57
C GLN A 149 -12.66 -14.75 21.47
N GLY A 150 -11.60 -13.95 21.34
CA GLY A 150 -10.56 -14.13 20.32
C GLY A 150 -10.88 -13.46 18.98
N ASP A 151 -12.12 -13.00 18.77
CA ASP A 151 -12.48 -12.29 17.55
C ASP A 151 -11.74 -10.96 17.45
N LYS A 152 -11.29 -10.69 16.23
CA LYS A 152 -10.83 -9.36 15.86
C LYS A 152 -12.02 -8.51 15.46
N ILE A 153 -12.20 -7.37 16.12
CA ILE A 153 -13.35 -6.49 15.87
C ILE A 153 -13.27 -5.96 14.42
N PRO A 154 -14.29 -6.22 13.59
CA PRO A 154 -14.20 -6.04 12.15
C PRO A 154 -14.45 -4.60 11.69
N ALA A 155 -15.20 -3.81 12.47
CA ALA A 155 -15.58 -2.43 12.21
C ALA A 155 -15.94 -1.72 13.54
N ASP A 156 -16.06 -0.39 13.54
CA ASP A 156 -16.45 0.36 14.73
C ASP A 156 -17.94 0.18 15.03
N GLY A 157 -18.30 -0.11 16.28
CA GLY A 157 -19.68 -0.41 16.64
C GLY A 157 -20.09 -0.03 18.05
N ARG A 158 -21.40 0.16 18.23
CA ARG A 158 -22.06 0.39 19.51
C ARG A 158 -22.51 -0.93 20.10
N ILE A 159 -22.13 -1.21 21.35
CA ILE A 159 -22.52 -2.43 22.04
C ILE A 159 -24.01 -2.39 22.39
N ILE A 160 -24.77 -3.35 21.87
CA ILE A 160 -26.20 -3.52 22.18
C ILE A 160 -26.38 -4.45 23.37
N HIS A 161 -25.65 -5.56 23.36
CA HIS A 161 -25.69 -6.58 24.41
C HIS A 161 -24.30 -7.17 24.64
N GLN A 162 -24.01 -7.58 25.87
CA GLN A 162 -22.71 -8.10 26.27
C GLN A 162 -22.84 -9.03 27.47
N VAL A 163 -21.93 -10.00 27.55
CA VAL A 163 -21.75 -10.89 28.71
C VAL A 163 -20.27 -10.95 29.02
N ASN A 164 -19.88 -10.44 30.20
CA ASN A 164 -18.49 -10.42 30.73
C ASN A 164 -17.46 -9.97 29.68
N LEU A 165 -17.70 -8.82 29.06
CA LEU A 165 -16.94 -8.37 27.90
C LEU A 165 -15.72 -7.53 28.29
N THR A 166 -14.53 -8.02 27.94
CA THR A 166 -13.28 -7.24 27.95
C THR A 166 -12.70 -7.17 26.54
N VAL A 167 -12.08 -6.05 26.20
CA VAL A 167 -11.49 -5.80 24.88
C VAL A 167 -10.04 -5.35 25.05
N ASP A 168 -9.14 -6.00 24.31
CA ASP A 168 -7.75 -5.55 24.14
C ASP A 168 -7.71 -4.43 23.10
N GLU A 169 -7.60 -3.19 23.58
CA GLU A 169 -7.51 -1.99 22.77
C GLU A 169 -6.06 -1.54 22.50
N ALA A 170 -5.05 -2.30 22.94
CA ALA A 170 -3.64 -1.97 22.75
C ALA A 170 -3.28 -1.63 21.29
N PRO A 171 -3.84 -2.30 20.25
CA PRO A 171 -3.55 -1.95 18.86
C PRO A 171 -3.93 -0.52 18.45
N LEU A 172 -4.86 0.12 19.17
CA LEU A 172 -5.38 1.45 18.85
C LEU A 172 -4.97 2.50 19.88
N THR A 173 -4.87 2.14 21.15
CA THR A 173 -4.62 3.06 22.26
C THR A 173 -3.18 2.98 22.79
N GLY A 174 -2.49 1.86 22.58
CA GLY A 174 -1.19 1.56 23.15
C GLY A 174 -1.22 1.07 24.60
N GLU A 175 -2.40 1.06 25.24
CA GLU A 175 -2.57 0.59 26.62
C GLU A 175 -2.74 -0.92 26.64
N SER A 176 -1.93 -1.64 27.43
CA SER A 176 -1.88 -3.11 27.41
C SER A 176 -2.91 -3.79 28.32
N GLU A 177 -3.61 -3.04 29.17
CA GLU A 177 -4.65 -3.60 30.04
C GLU A 177 -5.99 -3.71 29.28
N PRO A 178 -6.63 -4.89 29.29
CA PRO A 178 -7.97 -5.05 28.72
C PRO A 178 -8.98 -4.11 29.37
N VAL A 179 -9.84 -3.52 28.54
CA VAL A 179 -10.86 -2.55 28.97
C VAL A 179 -12.20 -3.25 29.13
N GLU A 180 -12.83 -3.10 30.31
CA GLU A 180 -14.19 -3.57 30.52
C GLU A 180 -15.20 -2.75 29.71
N LYS A 181 -16.15 -3.45 29.08
CA LYS A 181 -17.14 -2.86 28.19
C LYS A 181 -18.57 -3.08 28.68
N SER A 182 -19.46 -2.13 28.37
CA SER A 182 -20.86 -2.15 28.80
C SER A 182 -21.77 -1.44 27.80
N ASN A 183 -23.00 -1.91 27.61
CA ASN A 183 -23.99 -1.22 26.77
C ASN A 183 -24.62 0.04 27.39
N LYS A 184 -24.24 0.46 28.62
CA LYS A 184 -24.79 1.65 29.26
C LYS A 184 -24.54 2.92 28.43
N ASN A 185 -25.49 3.85 28.46
CA ASN A 185 -25.34 5.13 27.79
C ASN A 185 -24.34 6.03 28.51
N ILE A 186 -23.70 6.90 27.73
CA ILE A 186 -22.70 7.84 28.22
C ILE A 186 -23.25 9.25 28.02
N GLU A 187 -23.47 10.01 29.10
CA GLU A 187 -24.08 11.35 29.03
C GLU A 187 -23.15 12.44 28.50
N LYS A 188 -21.84 12.22 28.54
CA LYS A 188 -20.86 13.20 28.08
C LYS A 188 -20.84 13.26 26.55
N ILE A 189 -20.86 14.48 26.01
CA ILE A 189 -20.85 14.73 24.55
C ILE A 189 -19.42 14.63 23.98
N THR A 190 -18.39 14.80 24.81
CA THR A 190 -16.99 14.72 24.38
C THR A 190 -16.20 13.84 25.33
N LEU A 191 -15.67 12.75 24.78
CA LEU A 191 -14.83 11.81 25.51
C LEU A 191 -13.71 11.27 24.62
N PRO A 192 -12.52 11.07 25.19
CA PRO A 192 -11.45 10.35 24.50
C PRO A 192 -11.89 8.90 24.26
N ILE A 193 -11.33 8.29 23.23
CA ILE A 193 -11.67 6.93 22.78
C ILE A 193 -11.57 5.90 23.91
N GLN A 194 -10.53 6.02 24.76
CA GLN A 194 -10.28 5.13 25.89
C GLN A 194 -11.41 5.11 26.94
N LYS A 195 -12.24 6.16 26.98
CA LYS A 195 -13.35 6.27 27.94
C LYS A 195 -14.70 5.87 27.34
N GLN A 196 -14.75 5.49 26.07
CA GLN A 196 -15.97 5.06 25.38
C GLN A 196 -16.19 3.55 25.64
N PHE A 197 -16.57 3.21 26.88
CA PHE A 197 -16.77 1.80 27.31
C PHE A 197 -17.93 1.09 26.58
N ASN A 198 -18.76 1.84 25.85
CA ASN A 198 -19.95 1.33 25.18
C ASN A 198 -19.78 1.16 23.67
N MET A 199 -18.55 1.35 23.20
CA MET A 199 -18.10 1.17 21.82
C MET A 199 -17.05 0.06 21.73
N VAL A 200 -16.99 -0.56 20.56
CA VAL A 200 -15.93 -1.45 20.08
C VAL A 200 -15.30 -0.85 18.82
N PHE A 201 -14.00 -1.06 18.61
CA PHE A 201 -13.24 -0.38 17.56
C PHE A 201 -12.57 -1.36 16.60
N MET A 202 -12.54 -1.01 15.31
CA MET A 202 -11.94 -1.83 14.27
C MET A 202 -10.47 -2.13 14.57
N GLY A 203 -10.12 -3.41 14.56
CA GLY A 203 -8.73 -3.87 14.68
C GLY A 203 -8.26 -4.19 16.10
N THR A 204 -9.09 -3.94 17.12
CA THR A 204 -8.92 -4.43 18.49
C THR A 204 -9.45 -5.87 18.63
N TYR A 205 -9.24 -6.52 19.77
CA TYR A 205 -9.60 -7.93 19.96
C TYR A 205 -10.52 -8.12 21.17
N ILE A 206 -11.46 -9.05 21.07
CA ILE A 206 -12.24 -9.50 22.23
C ILE A 206 -11.34 -10.38 23.09
N ASP A 207 -11.02 -9.90 24.28
CA ASP A 207 -10.15 -10.61 25.23
C ASP A 207 -10.95 -11.67 25.99
N THR A 208 -12.11 -11.31 26.54
CA THR A 208 -13.05 -12.27 27.15
C THR A 208 -14.50 -11.89 26.87
N GLY A 209 -15.40 -12.88 26.95
CA GLY A 209 -16.84 -12.70 26.84
C GLY A 209 -17.36 -12.73 25.42
N ARG A 210 -18.58 -12.19 25.25
CA ARG A 210 -19.26 -12.08 23.95
C ARG A 210 -20.12 -10.83 23.88
N ALA A 211 -20.35 -10.34 22.68
CA ALA A 211 -21.10 -9.12 22.44
C ALA A 211 -21.96 -9.19 21.16
N LYS A 212 -23.02 -8.40 21.18
CA LYS A 212 -23.80 -8.03 20.00
C LYS A 212 -23.59 -6.54 19.78
N ALA A 213 -23.04 -6.16 18.62
CA ALA A 213 -22.67 -4.79 18.33
C ALA A 213 -23.34 -4.29 17.03
N LEU A 214 -23.87 -3.08 17.08
CA LEU A 214 -24.37 -2.35 15.92
C LEU A 214 -23.21 -1.63 15.25
N ILE A 215 -22.92 -1.93 13.99
CA ILE A 215 -21.84 -1.26 13.25
C ILE A 215 -22.24 0.18 12.95
N THR A 216 -21.41 1.11 13.43
CA THR A 216 -21.61 2.56 13.32
C THR A 216 -20.72 3.20 12.27
N GLY A 217 -19.57 2.58 11.97
CA GLY A 217 -18.61 3.08 11.00
C GLY A 217 -17.82 1.94 10.37
N THR A 218 -17.57 2.04 9.06
CA THR A 218 -16.78 1.09 8.28
C THR A 218 -15.70 1.83 7.48
N GLY A 219 -14.63 1.13 7.13
CA GLY A 219 -13.52 1.63 6.31
C GLY A 219 -12.95 2.94 6.83
N VAL A 220 -12.95 3.98 6.00
CA VAL A 220 -12.44 5.34 6.31
C VAL A 220 -13.14 6.00 7.50
N ASN A 221 -14.37 5.60 7.83
CA ASN A 221 -15.16 6.23 8.89
C ASN A 221 -14.89 5.66 10.28
N THR A 222 -14.08 4.59 10.37
CA THR A 222 -13.61 4.04 11.66
C THR A 222 -12.51 4.91 12.27
N GLU A 223 -12.25 4.77 13.58
CA GLU A 223 -11.16 5.49 14.26
C GLU A 223 -9.80 5.18 13.64
N ILE A 224 -9.53 3.90 13.34
CA ILE A 224 -8.31 3.50 12.62
C ILE A 224 -8.30 4.00 11.16
N GLY A 225 -9.47 4.11 10.52
CA GLY A 225 -9.64 4.71 9.20
C GLY A 225 -9.33 6.21 9.17
N LYS A 226 -9.76 6.95 10.19
CA LYS A 226 -9.45 8.38 10.37
C LYS A 226 -7.97 8.61 10.61
N ILE A 227 -7.32 7.76 11.43
CA ILE A 227 -5.87 7.78 11.63
C ILE A 227 -5.17 7.51 10.29
N SER A 228 -5.57 6.46 9.57
CA SER A 228 -4.98 6.12 8.26
C SER A 228 -5.16 7.23 7.24
N THR A 229 -6.30 7.93 7.23
CA THR A 229 -6.57 9.03 6.31
C THR A 229 -5.70 10.24 6.64
N THR A 230 -5.64 10.61 7.93
CA THR A 230 -4.77 11.70 8.40
C THR A 230 -3.30 11.43 8.05
N LEU A 231 -2.82 10.20 8.28
CA LEU A 231 -1.45 9.80 7.92
C LEU A 231 -1.21 9.87 6.40
N ASN A 232 -2.20 9.53 5.58
CA ASN A 232 -2.09 9.64 4.13
C ASN A 232 -2.10 11.12 3.66
N GLU A 233 -2.87 11.99 4.32
CA GLU A 233 -3.00 13.42 4.01
C GLU A 233 -1.79 14.25 4.48
N MET A 234 -1.12 13.83 5.56
CA MET A 234 0.10 14.46 6.10
C MET A 234 1.32 14.36 5.16
N GLY A 235 1.15 13.75 3.99
CA GLY A 235 2.23 13.48 3.05
C GLY A 235 2.54 11.99 3.10
N SER A 236 2.20 11.33 2.00
CA SER A 236 2.58 9.97 1.63
C SER A 236 3.85 9.53 2.34
N ILE A 237 3.76 8.42 3.09
CA ILE A 237 4.89 7.63 3.59
C ILE A 237 6.09 7.89 2.70
N GLU A 238 6.96 8.76 3.19
CA GLU A 238 8.15 9.17 2.49
C GLU A 238 8.87 7.89 2.04
N ASP A 239 9.24 7.85 0.77
CA ASP A 239 10.02 6.81 0.11
C ASP A 239 10.60 5.78 1.08
N ILE A 240 10.00 4.59 1.04
CA ILE A 240 10.45 3.35 1.67
C ILE A 240 11.98 3.38 1.90
N PRO A 241 12.49 3.13 3.12
CA PRO A 241 13.92 3.28 3.44
C PRO A 241 14.87 2.61 2.42
N LEU A 242 14.48 1.46 1.86
CA LEU A 242 15.21 0.81 0.78
C LEU A 242 15.13 1.57 -0.55
N THR A 243 13.99 2.16 -0.94
CA THR A 243 13.91 2.96 -2.18
C THR A 243 14.81 4.20 -2.11
N ARG A 244 14.94 4.84 -0.93
CA ARG A 244 15.92 5.91 -0.73
C ARG A 244 17.36 5.42 -0.90
N LYS A 245 17.70 4.27 -0.29
CA LYS A 245 19.02 3.64 -0.42
C LYS A 245 19.32 3.23 -1.87
N LEU A 246 18.33 2.69 -2.59
CA LEU A 246 18.45 2.29 -3.99
C LEU A 246 18.61 3.47 -4.93
N ASN A 247 17.87 4.55 -4.72
CA ASN A 247 18.04 5.79 -5.47
C ASN A 247 19.44 6.36 -5.25
N ARG A 248 19.93 6.36 -4.00
CA ARG A 248 21.30 6.78 -3.68
C ARG A 248 22.34 5.89 -4.37
N LEU A 249 22.17 4.58 -4.35
CA LEU A 249 23.05 3.65 -5.08
C LEU A 249 23.00 3.91 -6.59
N GLY A 250 21.81 4.16 -7.15
CA GLY A 250 21.62 4.53 -8.55
C GLY A 250 22.39 5.80 -8.93
N TYR A 251 22.36 6.83 -8.09
CA TYR A 251 23.16 8.05 -8.30
C TYR A 251 24.66 7.80 -8.22
N ILE A 252 25.13 7.00 -7.26
CA ILE A 252 26.57 6.64 -7.15
C ILE A 252 27.03 5.87 -8.39
N LEU A 253 26.26 4.86 -8.80
CA LEU A 253 26.56 4.03 -9.97
C LEU A 253 26.52 4.84 -11.25
N GLY A 254 25.52 5.72 -11.40
CA GLY A 254 25.46 6.62 -12.55
C GLY A 254 26.63 7.62 -12.58
N ALA A 255 27.06 8.14 -11.43
CA ALA A 255 28.26 8.97 -11.34
C ALA A 255 29.53 8.21 -11.77
N ILE A 256 29.68 6.96 -11.33
CA ILE A 256 30.79 6.08 -11.77
C ILE A 256 30.77 5.89 -13.29
N VAL A 257 29.59 5.66 -13.88
CA VAL A 257 29.44 5.49 -15.33
C VAL A 257 29.78 6.78 -16.08
N LEU A 258 29.34 7.95 -15.60
CA LEU A 258 29.69 9.23 -16.23
C LEU A 258 31.19 9.52 -16.17
N ILE A 259 31.83 9.25 -15.03
CA ILE A 259 33.29 9.37 -14.89
C ILE A 259 34.00 8.40 -15.83
N ASN A 260 33.54 7.16 -15.93
CA ASN A 260 34.11 6.17 -16.85
C ASN A 260 33.97 6.59 -18.31
N LEU A 261 32.79 7.07 -18.71
CA LEU A 261 32.54 7.61 -20.06
C LEU A 261 33.47 8.78 -20.38
N TYR A 262 33.60 9.74 -19.45
CA TYR A 262 34.51 10.86 -19.61
C TYR A 262 35.96 10.40 -19.80
N MET A 263 36.44 9.47 -18.97
CA MET A 263 37.79 8.93 -19.05
C MET A 263 38.05 8.20 -20.38
N LEU A 264 37.08 7.41 -20.87
CA LEU A 264 37.21 6.69 -22.14
C LEU A 264 37.24 7.63 -23.34
N ILE A 265 36.35 8.63 -23.37
CA ILE A 265 36.30 9.65 -24.42
C ILE A 265 37.60 10.43 -24.42
N PHE A 266 38.06 10.90 -23.25
CA PHE A 266 39.30 11.64 -23.13
C PHE A 266 40.51 10.83 -23.61
N TYR A 267 40.65 9.59 -23.13
CA TYR A 267 41.72 8.68 -23.56
C TYR A 267 41.75 8.48 -25.08
N LYS A 268 40.59 8.24 -25.70
CA LYS A 268 40.48 8.03 -27.15
C LYS A 268 40.82 9.29 -27.94
N LEU A 269 40.33 10.46 -27.52
CA LEU A 269 40.63 11.74 -28.18
C LEU A 269 42.12 12.10 -28.08
N VAL A 270 42.73 11.90 -26.92
CA VAL A 270 44.18 12.13 -26.72
C VAL A 270 45.00 11.17 -27.59
N THR A 271 44.61 9.89 -27.67
CA THR A 271 45.30 8.92 -28.53
C THR A 271 45.22 9.30 -30.00
N LEU A 272 44.06 9.75 -30.47
CA LEU A 272 43.88 10.25 -31.84
C LEU A 272 44.70 11.52 -32.10
N ALA A 273 44.79 12.41 -31.10
CA ALA A 273 45.61 13.62 -31.17
C ALA A 273 47.09 13.32 -31.39
N TYR A 274 47.65 12.40 -30.58
CA TYR A 274 49.04 11.99 -30.71
C TYR A 274 49.32 11.22 -32.00
N ALA A 275 48.35 10.45 -32.50
CA ALA A 275 48.45 9.74 -33.76
C ALA A 275 48.35 10.67 -35.00
N GLY A 276 47.93 11.93 -34.83
CA GLY A 276 47.72 12.88 -35.92
C GLY A 276 46.46 12.62 -36.76
N ASN A 277 45.63 11.64 -36.41
CA ASN A 277 44.47 11.20 -37.19
C ASN A 277 43.17 11.84 -36.70
N PHE A 278 43.13 13.18 -36.65
CA PHE A 278 41.93 13.94 -36.28
C PHE A 278 40.92 14.06 -37.43
N VAL A 279 40.51 12.92 -37.98
CA VAL A 279 39.49 12.86 -39.03
C VAL A 279 38.10 12.71 -38.39
N PRO A 280 37.05 13.41 -38.87
CA PRO A 280 35.71 13.32 -38.30
C PRO A 280 35.16 11.89 -38.15
N SER A 281 35.51 10.98 -39.07
CA SER A 281 35.13 9.56 -39.01
C SER A 281 35.78 8.82 -37.83
N GLU A 282 37.06 9.07 -37.56
CA GLU A 282 37.77 8.46 -36.43
C GLU A 282 37.30 9.00 -35.08
N VAL A 283 36.97 10.31 -35.02
CA VAL A 283 36.36 10.92 -33.83
C VAL A 283 34.98 10.32 -33.56
N SER A 284 34.15 10.12 -34.58
CA SER A 284 32.84 9.47 -34.41
C SER A 284 33.00 8.04 -33.88
N ASN A 285 33.86 7.24 -34.50
CA ASN A 285 34.14 5.86 -34.04
C ASN A 285 34.68 5.82 -32.61
N ALA A 286 35.54 6.77 -32.22
CA ALA A 286 36.05 6.92 -30.87
C ALA A 286 34.93 7.21 -29.85
N LEU A 287 34.02 8.13 -30.15
CA LEU A 287 32.88 8.47 -29.30
C LEU A 287 31.93 7.28 -29.15
N VAL A 288 31.55 6.68 -30.27
CA VAL A 288 30.67 5.51 -30.31
C VAL A 288 31.24 4.34 -29.51
N SER A 289 32.52 3.99 -29.73
CA SER A 289 33.18 2.91 -28.98
C SER A 289 33.30 3.19 -27.47
N SER A 290 33.44 4.46 -27.09
CA SER A 290 33.52 4.87 -25.68
C SER A 290 32.15 4.78 -25.01
N ILE A 291 31.09 5.21 -25.72
CA ILE A 291 29.70 5.11 -25.26
C ILE A 291 29.32 3.64 -25.02
N LEU A 292 29.54 2.77 -26.01
CA LEU A 292 29.20 1.36 -25.89
C LEU A 292 29.92 0.70 -24.70
N ARG A 293 31.23 0.91 -24.57
CA ARG A 293 32.01 0.34 -23.46
C ARG A 293 31.59 0.90 -22.10
N GLY A 294 31.32 2.19 -22.00
CA GLY A 294 30.88 2.81 -20.74
C GLY A 294 29.50 2.34 -20.30
N THR A 295 28.58 2.12 -21.24
CA THR A 295 27.23 1.62 -20.92
C THR A 295 27.20 0.17 -20.43
N ASN A 296 28.18 -0.67 -20.82
CA ASN A 296 28.25 -2.07 -20.37
C ASN A 296 28.43 -2.23 -18.85
N VAL A 297 28.84 -1.17 -18.15
CA VAL A 297 29.04 -1.18 -16.68
C VAL A 297 27.72 -0.94 -15.94
N LEU A 298 26.63 -0.53 -16.63
CA LEU A 298 25.36 -0.17 -16.00
C LEU A 298 24.67 -1.40 -15.37
N PRO A 299 24.41 -1.39 -14.04
CA PRO A 299 23.73 -2.49 -13.37
C PRO A 299 22.22 -2.31 -13.45
N ILE A 300 21.67 -2.51 -14.65
CA ILE A 300 20.27 -2.26 -15.01
C ILE A 300 19.27 -3.09 -14.15
N ASN A 301 19.72 -4.24 -13.63
CA ASN A 301 18.87 -5.20 -12.93
C ASN A 301 18.81 -5.02 -11.40
N LEU A 302 19.56 -4.09 -10.80
CA LEU A 302 19.61 -3.95 -9.33
C LEU A 302 18.25 -3.63 -8.68
N PRO A 303 17.44 -2.68 -9.18
CA PRO A 303 16.13 -2.39 -8.59
C PRO A 303 15.22 -3.62 -8.60
N LEU A 304 15.25 -4.39 -9.69
CA LEU A 304 14.50 -5.62 -9.81
C LEU A 304 14.95 -6.68 -8.79
N LEU A 305 16.27 -6.89 -8.66
CA LEU A 305 16.82 -7.85 -7.71
C LEU A 305 16.31 -7.57 -6.29
N THR A 306 16.27 -6.29 -5.89
CA THR A 306 15.75 -5.93 -4.57
C THR A 306 14.27 -6.21 -4.39
N THR A 307 13.43 -5.89 -5.39
CA THR A 307 12.00 -6.23 -5.35
C THR A 307 11.80 -7.74 -5.26
N LEU A 308 12.59 -8.52 -5.99
CA LEU A 308 12.50 -9.98 -6.00
C LEU A 308 12.93 -10.59 -4.65
N VAL A 309 14.02 -10.09 -4.05
CA VAL A 309 14.46 -10.48 -2.71
C VAL A 309 13.41 -10.15 -1.65
N LEU A 310 12.86 -8.93 -1.68
CA LEU A 310 11.83 -8.49 -0.74
C LEU A 310 10.58 -9.39 -0.83
N ILE A 311 10.09 -9.65 -2.05
CA ILE A 311 8.91 -10.48 -2.27
C ILE A 311 9.18 -11.94 -1.88
N THR A 312 10.38 -12.45 -2.13
CA THR A 312 10.75 -13.79 -1.67
C THR A 312 10.76 -13.86 -0.14
N GLY A 313 11.25 -12.81 0.53
CA GLY A 313 11.17 -12.65 1.99
C GLY A 313 9.72 -12.65 2.50
N VAL A 314 8.85 -11.86 1.86
CA VAL A 314 7.40 -11.81 2.13
C VAL A 314 6.78 -13.20 2.02
N LEU A 315 7.07 -13.92 0.94
CA LEU A 315 6.51 -15.24 0.67
C LEU A 315 6.97 -16.28 1.70
N ASN A 316 8.25 -16.29 2.08
CA ASN A 316 8.78 -17.20 3.09
C ASN A 316 8.19 -16.93 4.49
N MET A 317 8.04 -15.66 4.87
CA MET A 317 7.39 -15.27 6.13
C MET A 317 5.90 -15.67 6.14
N ALA A 318 5.18 -15.46 5.03
CA ALA A 318 3.79 -15.88 4.90
C ALA A 318 3.61 -17.40 5.01
N GLN A 319 4.50 -18.18 4.41
CA GLN A 319 4.53 -19.65 4.55
C GLN A 319 4.82 -20.10 5.99
N SER A 320 5.47 -19.26 6.78
CA SER A 320 5.77 -19.50 8.20
C SER A 320 4.67 -19.00 9.14
N GLY A 321 3.51 -18.58 8.61
CA GLY A 321 2.35 -18.12 9.38
C GLY A 321 2.38 -16.64 9.78
N VAL A 322 3.31 -15.84 9.25
CA VAL A 322 3.41 -14.40 9.56
C VAL A 322 2.56 -13.58 8.58
N ILE A 323 1.59 -12.82 9.10
CA ILE A 323 0.72 -11.94 8.28
C ILE A 323 1.39 -10.58 8.08
N ILE A 324 1.86 -10.34 6.85
CA ILE A 324 2.52 -9.09 6.46
C ILE A 324 1.46 -8.08 6.02
N LYS A 325 1.29 -7.01 6.81
CA LYS A 325 0.35 -5.92 6.51
C LYS A 325 0.91 -4.87 5.55
N ASN A 326 2.24 -4.68 5.53
CA ASN A 326 2.93 -3.74 4.64
C ASN A 326 4.31 -4.29 4.23
N LEU A 327 4.67 -4.15 2.94
CA LEU A 327 5.97 -4.51 2.38
C LEU A 327 7.14 -3.77 3.05
N SER A 328 6.90 -2.52 3.48
CA SER A 328 7.90 -1.71 4.18
C SER A 328 8.23 -2.23 5.58
N ALA A 329 7.41 -3.11 6.17
CA ALA A 329 7.63 -3.65 7.51
C ALA A 329 8.63 -4.83 7.53
N ILE A 330 9.09 -5.28 6.36
CA ILE A 330 10.03 -6.39 6.19
C ILE A 330 11.46 -5.89 6.00
N GLU A 331 11.62 -4.62 5.65
CA GLU A 331 12.93 -3.96 5.51
C GLU A 331 13.59 -3.71 6.86
#